data_AF-A0A2U3N8T5-F1
#
_entry.id   AF-A0A2U3N8T5-F1
#
_cell.length_a   1.000
_cell.length_b   1.000
_cell.length_c   1.000
_cell.angle_alpha   90.00
_cell.angle_beta   90.00
_cell.angle_gamma   90.00
#
_symmetry.space_group_name_H-M   'P 1'
#
loop_
_entity.id
_entity.type
_entity.pdbx_description
1 polymer ?
#
loop_
_entity_poly.entity_id
_entity_poly.type
_entity_poly.pdbx_seq_one_letter_code
_entity_poly.pdbx_strand_id
1 'polypeptide(L)' 'VDWLQNVLAAGHATVSANGETHEVTEPKVIDAAAALAMLSPSRRRFFERVGVGDAKYLTVKLA' A
#
# COMPACT_ATOMS: atom_id res chain seq x y z
N VAL A 1 1.87 8.94 -17.46
CA VAL A 1 2.95 8.35 -16.63
C VAL A 1 2.28 7.43 -15.63
N ASP A 2 2.65 6.15 -15.60
CA ASP A 2 2.13 5.18 -14.61
C ASP A 2 3.02 5.23 -13.37
N TRP A 3 2.48 5.75 -12.28
CA TRP A 3 3.22 5.93 -11.04
C TRP A 3 3.66 4.59 -10.44
N LEU A 4 2.85 3.53 -10.57
CA LEU A 4 3.13 2.24 -9.95
C LEU A 4 4.34 1.59 -10.62
N GLN A 5 4.38 1.60 -11.95
CA GLN A 5 5.51 1.07 -12.70
C GLN A 5 6.80 1.82 -12.39
N ASN A 6 6.73 3.14 -12.23
CA ASN A 6 7.90 3.94 -11.85
C ASN A 6 8.41 3.59 -10.45
N VAL A 7 7.52 3.46 -9.47
CA VAL A 7 7.88 3.09 -8.10
C VAL A 7 8.50 1.68 -8.07
N LEU A 8 7.91 0.73 -8.77
CA LEU A 8 8.43 -0.64 -8.86
C LEU A 8 9.81 -0.68 -9.55
N ALA A 9 10.01 0.09 -10.62
CA ALA A 9 11.28 0.18 -11.32
C ALA A 9 12.38 0.86 -10.49
N ALA A 10 12.03 1.90 -9.72
CA ALA A 10 12.97 2.61 -8.85
C ALA A 10 13.32 1.84 -7.57
N GLY A 11 12.41 0.98 -7.09
CA GLY A 11 12.56 0.24 -5.84
C GLY A 11 12.45 1.10 -4.57
N HIS A 12 12.15 2.39 -4.71
CA HIS A 12 11.94 3.35 -3.64
C HIS A 12 10.99 4.47 -4.10
N ALA A 13 10.43 5.19 -3.14
CA ALA A 13 9.58 6.35 -3.39
C ALA A 13 9.59 7.31 -2.20
N THR A 14 9.11 8.53 -2.43
CA THR A 14 8.77 9.48 -1.37
C THR A 14 7.26 9.57 -1.27
N VAL A 15 6.70 9.29 -0.09
CA VAL A 15 5.25 9.27 0.17
C VAL A 15 4.92 10.30 1.24
N SER A 16 4.00 11.21 0.93
CA SER A 16 3.45 12.13 1.93
C SER A 16 2.14 11.58 2.48
N ALA A 17 2.06 11.37 3.78
CA ALA A 17 0.87 10.88 4.48
C ALA A 17 0.73 11.59 5.83
N ASN A 18 -0.49 11.96 6.21
CA ASN A 18 -0.78 12.68 7.46
C ASN A 18 0.04 13.97 7.67
N GLY A 19 0.42 14.66 6.58
CA GLY A 19 1.24 15.87 6.64
C GLY A 19 2.74 15.63 6.79
N GLU A 20 3.17 14.38 6.93
CA GLU A 20 4.58 13.99 7.00
C GLU A 20 5.03 13.37 5.68
N THR A 21 6.31 13.54 5.34
CA THR A 21 6.91 12.96 4.15
C THR A 21 7.89 11.86 4.56
N HIS A 22 7.69 10.67 4.02
CA HIS A 22 8.48 9.49 4.33
C HIS A 22 9.18 8.98 3.07
N GLU A 23 10.44 8.59 3.22
CA GLU A 23 11.12 7.76 2.24
C GLU A 23 10.74 6.30 2.49
N VAL A 24 10.37 5.61 1.40
CA VAL A 24 9.93 4.22 1.46
C VAL A 24 10.67 3.37 0.44
N THR A 25 10.92 2.12 0.81
CA THR A 25 11.69 1.14 0.04
C THR A 25 10.94 -0.19 -0.08
N GLU A 26 11.50 -1.12 -0.87
CA GLU A 26 10.95 -2.46 -1.10
C GLU A 26 9.47 -2.48 -1.56
N PRO A 27 9.08 -1.71 -2.60
CA PRO A 27 7.72 -1.71 -3.09
C PRO A 27 7.32 -3.08 -3.65
N LYS A 28 6.20 -3.62 -3.17
CA LYS A 28 5.66 -4.92 -3.59
C LYS A 28 4.16 -4.85 -3.78
N VAL A 29 3.70 -5.34 -4.92
CA VAL A 29 2.26 -5.51 -5.17
C VAL A 29 1.78 -6.77 -4.45
N ILE A 30 0.75 -6.63 -3.63
CA ILE A 30 0.13 -7.71 -2.88
C ILE A 30 -1.38 -7.76 -3.16
N ASP A 31 -2.00 -8.90 -2.88
CA ASP A 31 -3.45 -9.05 -2.94
C ASP A 31 -4.14 -8.42 -1.71
N ALA A 32 -5.46 -8.33 -1.79
CA ALA A 32 -6.28 -7.79 -0.71
C ALA A 32 -6.17 -8.61 0.57
N ALA A 33 -6.09 -9.94 0.49
CA ALA A 33 -6.02 -10.78 1.69
C ALA A 33 -4.77 -10.47 2.52
N ALA A 34 -3.62 -10.33 1.84
CA ALA A 34 -2.36 -9.94 2.46
C ALA A 34 -2.42 -8.51 3.02
N ALA A 35 -2.99 -7.55 2.28
CA ALA A 35 -3.10 -6.16 2.73
C ALA A 35 -4.04 -6.01 3.95
N LEU A 36 -5.20 -6.66 3.90
CA LEU A 36 -6.21 -6.63 4.95
C LEU A 36 -5.71 -7.26 6.26
N ALA A 37 -4.84 -8.27 6.18
CA ALA A 37 -4.20 -8.87 7.34
C ALA A 37 -3.33 -7.87 8.12
N MET A 38 -2.73 -6.88 7.45
CA MET A 38 -1.87 -5.85 8.07
C MET A 38 -2.66 -4.76 8.81
N LEU A 39 -3.98 -4.68 8.58
CA LEU A 39 -4.83 -3.65 9.19
C LEU A 39 -5.35 -4.06 10.57
N SER A 40 -5.66 -3.05 11.39
CA SER A 40 -6.41 -3.25 12.62
C SER A 40 -7.80 -3.84 12.34
N PRO A 41 -8.40 -4.60 13.27
CA PRO A 41 -9.68 -5.29 13.04
C PRO A 41 -10.85 -4.38 12.65
N SER A 42 -10.85 -3.11 13.08
CA SER A 42 -11.87 -2.13 12.69
C SER A 42 -11.70 -1.70 11.24
N ARG A 43 -10.48 -1.37 10.82
CA ARG A 43 -10.17 -0.96 9.43
C ARG A 43 -10.37 -2.11 8.46
N ARG A 44 -9.93 -3.33 8.81
CA ARG A 44 -10.17 -4.53 8.01
C ARG A 44 -11.65 -4.71 7.68
N ARG A 45 -12.51 -4.72 8.70
CA ARG A 45 -13.97 -4.87 8.54
C ARG A 45 -14.61 -3.77 7.71
N PHE A 46 -14.09 -2.55 7.78
CA PHE A 46 -14.55 -1.47 6.91
C PHE A 46 -14.23 -1.78 5.44
N PHE A 47 -12.98 -2.13 5.14
CA PHE A 47 -12.54 -2.43 3.77
C PHE A 47 -13.21 -3.67 3.17
N GLU A 48 -13.45 -4.72 3.96
CA GLU A 48 -14.22 -5.89 3.54
C GLU A 48 -15.65 -5.53 3.10
N ARG A 49 -16.30 -4.57 3.78
CA ARG A 49 -17.67 -4.15 3.46
C ARG A 49 -17.79 -3.24 2.25
N VAL A 50 -16.79 -2.40 1.99
CA VAL A 50 -16.79 -1.45 0.86
C VAL A 50 -16.35 -2.09 -0.46
N GLY A 51 -16.09 -3.41 -0.48
CA GLY A 51 -15.92 -4.17 -1.72
C GLY A 51 -14.56 -4.01 -2.39
N VAL A 52 -13.49 -3.73 -1.64
CA VAL A 52 -12.12 -3.65 -2.18
C VAL A 52 -11.36 -4.98 -2.15
N GLY A 53 -12.08 -6.10 -1.95
CA GLY A 53 -11.50 -7.44 -1.82
C GLY A 53 -10.77 -7.96 -3.07
N ASP A 54 -11.07 -7.42 -4.26
CA ASP A 54 -10.42 -7.82 -5.51
C ASP A 54 -9.33 -6.83 -5.97
N ALA A 55 -9.10 -5.76 -5.20
CA ALA A 55 -8.11 -4.75 -5.53
C ALA A 55 -6.67 -5.26 -5.33
N LYS A 56 -5.74 -4.65 -6.05
CA LYS A 56 -4.29 -4.78 -5.80
C LYS A 56 -3.83 -3.66 -4.89
N TYR A 57 -2.89 -3.99 -4.00
CA TYR A 57 -2.35 -3.07 -3.03
C TYR A 57 -0.83 -2.99 -3.19
N LEU A 58 -0.26 -1.86 -2.80
CA LEU A 58 1.17 -1.69 -2.69
C LEU A 58 1.55 -1.71 -1.21
N THR A 59 2.50 -2.58 -0.85
CA THR A 59 3.19 -2.51 0.43
C THR A 59 4.60 -1.96 0.24
N VAL A 60 5.09 -1.25 1.24
CA VAL A 60 6.41 -0.61 1.28
C VAL A 60 6.94 -0.66 2.70
N LYS A 61 8.25 -0.48 2.87
CA LYS A 61 8.88 -0.30 4.18
C LYS A 61 9.35 1.14 4.33
N LEU A 62 9.30 1.68 5.54
CA LEU A 62 10.00 2.93 5.84
C LEU A 62 11.51 2.66 5.73
N ALA A 63 12.23 3.61 5.12
CA ALA A 63 13.69 3.58 5.02
C ALA A 63 14.35 3.74 6.40
#